data_AF-A0A353Z1H4-F1
#
_entry.id   AF-A0A353Z1H4-F1
#
_cell.length_a   1.000
_cell.length_b   1.000
_cell.length_c   1.000
_cell.angle_alpha   90.00
_cell.angle_beta   90.00
_cell.angle_gamma   90.00
#
_symmetry.space_group_name_H-M   'P 1'
#
loop_
_entity.id
_entity.type
_entity.pdbx_description
1 polymer ?
#
loop_
_entity_poly.entity_id
_entity_poly.type
_entity_poly.pdbx_seq_one_letter_code
_entity_poly.pdbx_strand_id
1 'polypeptide(L)'
;QDMMQKNLSCRNLKDAQKNMLTYSIAFVPVNLVFMSLGVLLVIFSQQNGLNIPARTDNLFPDLATGGILPSVVAIFFILGLIAAAYSSADSALTALTTSFLVDIVGIKGKKDNEIRKDRILIHLAMSVIIALIILAFKALNNESVVSALFKAAGYTYGPLLGLYAFGFYTKRLINEKWVPAIAVLAPLIMLVLNKYSEFLFDGYKMGFEVLIYNGFLTFLGLWSVSRRKPQVLA
;
A
#
# COMPACT_ATOMS: atom_id res chain seq x y z
N GLN A 1 7.04 5.44 -2.71
CA GLN A 1 8.16 5.52 -3.67
C GLN A 1 7.63 5.65 -5.11
N ASP A 2 6.85 4.70 -5.63
CA ASP A 2 6.31 4.77 -7.00
C ASP A 2 5.58 6.10 -7.32
N MET A 3 4.59 6.49 -6.51
CA MET A 3 3.88 7.77 -6.69
C MET A 3 4.80 8.99 -6.60
N MET A 4 5.84 8.93 -5.76
CA MET A 4 6.81 10.03 -5.61
C MET A 4 7.69 10.14 -6.86
N GLN A 5 8.18 9.01 -7.39
CA GLN A 5 8.97 8.96 -8.62
C GLN A 5 8.17 9.47 -9.82
N LYS A 6 6.89 9.09 -9.94
CA LYS A 6 5.98 9.61 -10.97
C LYS A 6 5.85 11.13 -10.90
N ASN A 7 5.68 11.71 -9.71
CA ASN A 7 5.61 13.17 -9.57
C ASN A 7 6.94 13.89 -9.86
N LEU A 8 8.08 13.29 -9.51
CA LEU A 8 9.41 13.84 -9.82
C LEU A 8 9.76 13.78 -11.31
N SER A 9 9.08 12.92 -12.08
CA SER A 9 9.22 12.86 -13.54
C SER A 9 8.45 13.96 -14.29
N CYS A 10 7.58 14.70 -13.61
CA CYS A 10 6.88 15.84 -14.19
C CYS A 10 7.85 17.00 -14.46
N ARG A 11 7.62 17.73 -15.56
CA ARG A 11 8.49 18.82 -16.02
C ARG A 11 8.63 19.96 -15.00
N ASN A 12 7.57 20.24 -14.25
CA ASN A 12 7.54 21.32 -13.26
C ASN A 12 6.48 21.04 -12.17
N LEU A 13 6.49 21.86 -11.12
CA LEU A 13 5.57 21.73 -9.98
C LEU A 13 4.09 21.83 -10.38
N LYS A 14 3.74 22.71 -11.32
CA LYS A 14 2.34 22.86 -11.77
C LYS A 14 1.83 21.58 -12.43
N ASP A 15 2.68 20.94 -13.25
CA ASP A 15 2.35 19.67 -13.89
C ASP A 15 2.21 18.54 -12.87
N ALA A 16 3.08 18.50 -11.84
CA ALA A 16 2.98 17.52 -10.75
C ALA A 16 1.69 17.71 -9.91
N GLN A 17 1.30 18.96 -9.64
CA GLN A 17 0.02 19.28 -8.97
C GLN A 17 -1.18 18.85 -9.82
N LYS A 18 -1.15 19.12 -11.13
CA LYS A 18 -2.18 18.69 -12.06
C LYS A 18 -2.30 17.17 -12.12
N ASN A 19 -1.17 16.45 -12.13
CA ASN A 19 -1.13 14.99 -12.07
C ASN A 19 -1.84 14.47 -10.82
N MET A 20 -1.47 14.99 -9.64
CA MET A 20 -2.09 14.59 -8.36
C MET A 20 -3.58 14.92 -8.27
N LEU A 21 -3.99 16.09 -8.76
CA LEU A 21 -5.40 16.48 -8.76
C LEU A 21 -6.22 15.61 -9.72
N THR A 22 -5.71 15.37 -10.93
CA THR A 22 -6.39 14.52 -11.92
C THR A 22 -6.55 13.10 -11.40
N TYR A 23 -5.50 12.54 -10.78
CA TYR A 23 -5.55 11.23 -10.12
C TYR A 23 -6.62 11.22 -9.02
N SER A 24 -6.62 12.22 -8.13
CA SER A 24 -7.55 12.28 -6.99
C SER A 24 -9.01 12.38 -7.44
N ILE A 25 -9.28 13.19 -8.47
CA ILE A 25 -10.62 13.33 -9.07
C ILE A 25 -11.05 12.04 -9.76
N ALA A 26 -10.14 11.34 -10.45
CA ALA A 26 -10.46 10.06 -11.09
C ALA A 26 -10.63 8.91 -10.08
N PHE A 27 -9.93 8.96 -8.94
CA PHE A 27 -9.92 7.91 -7.93
C PHE A 27 -11.31 7.60 -7.37
N VAL A 28 -12.04 8.63 -6.95
CA VAL A 28 -13.36 8.48 -6.30
C VAL A 28 -14.40 7.82 -7.23
N PRO A 29 -14.69 8.32 -8.44
CA PRO A 29 -15.71 7.75 -9.31
C PRO A 29 -15.33 6.34 -9.78
N VAL A 30 -14.05 6.08 -10.06
CA VAL A 30 -13.60 4.74 -10.47
C VAL A 30 -13.85 3.73 -9.36
N ASN A 31 -13.48 4.05 -8.12
CA ASN A 31 -13.75 3.17 -6.98
C ASN A 31 -15.26 2.98 -6.75
N LEU A 32 -16.06 4.05 -6.88
CA LEU A 32 -17.51 3.95 -6.73
C LEU A 32 -18.13 3.00 -7.77
N VAL A 33 -17.64 3.01 -9.02
CA VAL A 33 -18.08 2.08 -10.06
C VAL A 33 -17.75 0.63 -9.70
N PHE A 34 -16.52 0.33 -9.26
CA PHE A 34 -16.14 -1.02 -8.86
C PHE A 34 -16.89 -1.52 -7.62
N MET A 35 -17.10 -0.65 -6.62
CA MET A 35 -17.86 -0.98 -5.42
C MET A 35 -19.33 -1.23 -5.75
N SER A 36 -19.94 -0.38 -6.58
CA SER A 36 -21.32 -0.54 -7.03
C SER A 36 -21.49 -1.82 -7.84
N LEU A 37 -20.53 -2.13 -8.72
CA LEU A 37 -20.49 -3.40 -9.46
C LEU A 37 -20.47 -4.59 -8.50
N GLY A 38 -19.64 -4.56 -7.45
CA GLY A 38 -19.60 -5.62 -6.43
C GLY A 38 -20.96 -5.85 -5.77
N VAL A 39 -21.65 -4.78 -5.37
CA VAL A 39 -23.01 -4.85 -4.80
C VAL A 39 -24.00 -5.44 -5.81
N LEU A 40 -23.97 -4.99 -7.06
CA LEU A 40 -24.86 -5.49 -8.11
C LEU A 40 -24.64 -6.98 -8.39
N LEU A 41 -23.40 -7.47 -8.37
CA LEU A 41 -23.08 -8.88 -8.54
C LEU A 41 -23.60 -9.75 -7.37
N VAL A 42 -23.56 -9.21 -6.14
CA VAL A 42 -24.15 -9.88 -4.98
C VAL A 42 -25.67 -9.97 -5.13
N ILE A 43 -26.34 -8.86 -5.46
CA ILE A 43 -27.80 -8.84 -5.67
C ILE A 43 -28.19 -9.79 -6.80
N PHE A 44 -27.47 -9.74 -7.92
CA PHE A 44 -27.68 -10.65 -9.06
C PHE A 44 -27.55 -12.11 -8.64
N SER A 45 -26.53 -12.45 -7.84
CA SER A 45 -26.32 -13.82 -7.37
C SER A 45 -27.48 -14.29 -6.49
N GLN A 46 -27.92 -13.45 -5.55
CA GLN A 46 -29.05 -13.75 -4.67
C GLN A 46 -30.36 -13.95 -5.45
N GLN A 47 -30.63 -13.08 -6.44
CA GLN A 47 -31.84 -13.16 -7.26
C GLN A 47 -31.88 -14.42 -8.14
N ASN A 48 -30.73 -14.90 -8.60
CA ASN A 48 -30.62 -16.10 -9.43
C ASN A 48 -30.35 -17.38 -8.62
N GLY A 49 -30.39 -17.32 -7.28
CA GLY A 49 -30.14 -18.47 -6.41
C GLY A 49 -28.70 -19.01 -6.50
N LEU A 50 -27.75 -18.16 -6.89
CA LEU A 50 -26.33 -18.51 -7.01
C LEU A 50 -25.64 -18.38 -5.65
N ASN A 51 -24.76 -19.34 -5.34
CA ASN A 51 -23.97 -19.31 -4.12
C ASN A 51 -22.91 -18.21 -4.18
N ILE A 52 -22.86 -17.38 -3.13
CA ILE A 52 -21.79 -16.40 -2.95
C ILE A 52 -20.56 -17.13 -2.38
N PRO A 53 -19.38 -17.03 -3.01
CA PRO A 53 -18.19 -17.72 -2.52
C PRO A 53 -17.76 -17.17 -1.16
N ALA A 54 -17.24 -18.05 -0.30
CA ALA A 54 -16.73 -17.66 1.02
C ALA A 54 -15.61 -16.61 0.92
N ARG A 55 -14.76 -16.71 -0.11
CA ARG A 55 -13.82 -15.65 -0.50
C ARG A 55 -14.50 -14.75 -1.53
N THR A 56 -14.98 -13.59 -1.06
CA THR A 56 -15.76 -12.65 -1.86
C THR A 56 -15.04 -12.09 -3.08
N ASP A 57 -13.71 -12.05 -3.08
CA ASP A 57 -12.90 -11.65 -4.25
C ASP A 57 -13.15 -12.55 -5.48
N ASN A 58 -13.61 -13.79 -5.28
CA ASN A 58 -13.88 -14.74 -6.37
C ASN A 58 -15.23 -14.50 -7.05
N LEU A 59 -16.13 -13.72 -6.44
CA LEU A 59 -17.50 -13.55 -6.94
C LEU A 59 -17.54 -13.07 -8.40
N PHE A 60 -16.77 -12.02 -8.73
CA PHE A 60 -16.76 -11.49 -10.08
C PHE A 60 -16.08 -12.46 -11.08
N PRO A 61 -14.89 -13.03 -10.80
CA PRO A 61 -14.31 -14.09 -11.64
C PRO A 61 -15.28 -15.24 -11.93
N ASP A 62 -15.94 -15.77 -10.91
CA ASP A 62 -16.84 -16.93 -11.02
C ASP A 62 -18.05 -16.59 -11.91
N LEU A 63 -18.66 -15.41 -11.74
CA LEU A 63 -19.78 -14.97 -12.57
C LEU A 63 -19.36 -14.65 -14.02
N ALA A 64 -18.21 -14.02 -14.20
CA ALA A 64 -17.70 -13.64 -15.52
C ALA A 64 -17.24 -14.84 -16.33
N THR A 65 -16.59 -15.83 -15.71
CA THR A 65 -15.96 -16.96 -16.41
C THR A 65 -16.74 -18.27 -16.30
N GLY A 66 -17.68 -18.39 -15.35
CA GLY A 66 -18.49 -19.60 -15.12
C GLY A 66 -19.64 -19.83 -16.12
N GLY A 67 -19.72 -19.04 -17.20
CA GLY A 67 -20.75 -19.17 -18.23
C GLY A 67 -22.13 -18.61 -17.86
N ILE A 68 -22.23 -17.90 -16.73
CA ILE A 68 -23.47 -17.26 -16.25
C ILE A 68 -23.72 -15.94 -17.00
N LEU A 69 -22.67 -15.15 -17.18
CA LEU A 69 -22.70 -13.91 -17.95
C LEU A 69 -22.28 -14.16 -19.42
N PRO A 70 -22.68 -13.29 -20.36
CA PRO A 70 -22.27 -13.41 -21.76
C PRO A 70 -20.74 -13.46 -21.90
N SER A 71 -20.23 -14.27 -22.83
CA SER A 71 -18.78 -14.48 -23.02
C SER A 71 -17.97 -13.20 -23.25
N VAL A 72 -18.61 -12.15 -23.79
CA VAL A 72 -18.01 -10.82 -23.96
C VAL A 72 -17.56 -10.23 -22.61
N VAL A 73 -18.32 -10.45 -21.54
CA VAL A 73 -17.98 -9.99 -20.18
C VAL A 73 -16.71 -10.70 -19.70
N ALA A 74 -16.61 -12.01 -19.91
CA ALA A 74 -15.41 -12.79 -19.56
C ALA A 74 -14.16 -12.23 -20.24
N ILE A 75 -14.26 -11.91 -21.54
CA ILE A 75 -13.15 -11.38 -22.34
C ILE A 75 -12.70 -10.03 -21.79
N PHE A 76 -13.62 -9.07 -21.62
CA PHE A 76 -13.27 -7.75 -21.07
C PHE A 76 -12.77 -7.83 -19.64
N PHE A 77 -13.32 -8.72 -18.82
CA PHE A 77 -12.86 -8.96 -17.46
C PHE A 77 -11.41 -9.44 -17.43
N ILE A 78 -11.08 -10.47 -18.22
CA ILE A 78 -9.72 -11.02 -18.28
C ILE A 78 -8.73 -9.98 -18.81
N LEU A 79 -9.08 -9.27 -19.89
CA LEU A 79 -8.22 -8.22 -20.45
C LEU A 79 -7.99 -7.09 -19.45
N GLY A 80 -9.04 -6.60 -18.79
CA GLY A 80 -8.96 -5.57 -17.77
C GLY A 80 -8.14 -6.00 -16.55
N LEU A 81 -8.36 -7.23 -16.07
CA LEU A 81 -7.64 -7.82 -14.95
C LEU A 81 -6.14 -7.92 -15.25
N ILE A 82 -5.76 -8.46 -16.41
CA ILE A 82 -4.37 -8.59 -16.83
C ILE A 82 -3.73 -7.22 -17.00
N ALA A 83 -4.42 -6.28 -17.66
CA ALA A 83 -3.90 -4.93 -17.87
C ALA A 83 -3.65 -4.19 -16.54
N ALA A 84 -4.61 -4.24 -15.61
CA ALA A 84 -4.50 -3.61 -14.29
C ALA A 84 -3.41 -4.26 -13.44
N ALA A 85 -3.34 -5.59 -13.42
CA ALA A 85 -2.33 -6.35 -12.68
C ALA A 85 -0.92 -6.08 -13.23
N TYR A 86 -0.74 -6.08 -14.55
CA TYR A 86 0.55 -5.85 -15.18
C TYR A 86 1.05 -4.42 -14.95
N SER A 87 0.18 -3.41 -15.14
CA SER A 87 0.53 -2.01 -14.90
C SER A 87 0.97 -1.74 -13.45
N SER A 88 0.30 -2.39 -12.48
CA SER A 88 0.62 -2.25 -11.05
C SER A 88 1.90 -3.00 -10.68
N ALA A 89 2.07 -4.23 -11.16
CA ALA A 89 3.24 -5.05 -10.88
C ALA A 89 4.52 -4.47 -11.49
N ASP A 90 4.47 -4.01 -12.74
CA ASP A 90 5.61 -3.43 -13.45
C ASP A 90 6.15 -2.18 -12.74
N SER A 91 5.26 -1.27 -12.38
CA SER A 91 5.63 -0.05 -11.64
C SER A 91 6.17 -0.35 -10.23
N ALA A 92 5.55 -1.26 -9.49
CA ALA A 92 6.02 -1.67 -8.17
C ALA A 92 7.40 -2.34 -8.23
N LEU A 93 7.61 -3.26 -9.18
CA LEU A 93 8.87 -3.97 -9.36
C LEU A 93 10.01 -3.03 -9.78
N THR A 94 9.72 -2.10 -10.69
CA THR A 94 10.67 -1.07 -11.12
C THR A 94 11.06 -0.14 -9.97
N ALA A 95 10.08 0.32 -9.18
CA ALA A 95 10.34 1.15 -8.01
C ALA A 95 11.19 0.42 -6.97
N LEU A 96 10.87 -0.85 -6.68
CA LEU A 96 11.63 -1.68 -5.73
C LEU A 96 13.06 -1.94 -6.20
N THR A 97 13.22 -2.29 -7.48
CA THR A 97 14.54 -2.49 -8.10
C THR A 97 15.38 -1.22 -7.99
N THR A 98 14.79 -0.07 -8.32
CA THR A 98 15.48 1.23 -8.31
C THR A 98 15.86 1.65 -6.90
N SER A 99 14.93 1.61 -5.95
CA SER A 99 15.21 1.94 -4.55
C SER A 99 16.26 1.00 -3.95
N PHE A 100 16.19 -0.31 -4.21
CA PHE A 100 17.20 -1.23 -3.70
C PHE A 100 18.59 -0.97 -4.31
N LEU A 101 18.66 -0.76 -5.63
CA LEU A 101 19.92 -0.47 -6.32
C LEU A 101 20.54 0.85 -5.85
N VAL A 102 19.74 1.91 -5.70
CA VAL A 102 20.24 3.26 -5.37
C VAL A 102 20.49 3.41 -3.86
N ASP A 103 19.55 2.97 -3.03
CA ASP A 103 19.55 3.27 -1.59
C ASP A 103 20.31 2.20 -0.77
N ILE A 104 20.32 0.94 -1.21
CA ILE A 104 20.93 -0.18 -0.47
C ILE A 104 22.27 -0.60 -1.07
N VAL A 105 22.28 -0.93 -2.38
CA VAL A 105 23.50 -1.38 -3.06
C VAL A 105 24.45 -0.22 -3.31
N GLY A 106 23.89 0.95 -3.65
CA GLY A 106 24.65 2.13 -4.02
C GLY A 106 25.23 2.05 -5.44
N ILE A 107 25.13 3.16 -6.16
CA ILE A 107 25.62 3.29 -7.55
C ILE A 107 26.82 4.23 -7.68
N LYS A 108 27.21 4.92 -6.59
CA LYS A 108 28.32 5.88 -6.61
C LYS A 108 29.65 5.17 -6.88
N GLY A 109 30.37 5.61 -7.91
CA GLY A 109 31.70 5.10 -8.26
C GLY A 109 31.71 3.83 -9.13
N LYS A 110 30.55 3.28 -9.51
CA LYS A 110 30.44 2.13 -10.42
C LYS A 110 30.42 2.56 -11.88
N LYS A 111 30.92 1.70 -12.78
CA LYS A 111 30.81 1.91 -14.23
C LYS A 111 29.40 1.56 -14.72
N ASP A 112 28.93 2.17 -15.80
CA ASP A 112 27.60 1.92 -16.38
C ASP A 112 27.31 0.43 -16.66
N ASN A 113 28.32 -0.30 -17.12
CA ASN A 113 28.19 -1.74 -17.38
C ASN A 113 27.96 -2.55 -16.09
N GLU A 114 28.55 -2.14 -14.97
CA GLU A 114 28.35 -2.77 -13.66
C GLU A 114 26.95 -2.46 -13.14
N ILE A 115 26.53 -1.18 -13.22
CA ILE A 115 25.19 -0.74 -12.84
C ILE A 115 24.12 -1.49 -13.64
N ARG A 116 24.33 -1.68 -14.95
CA ARG A 116 23.39 -2.43 -15.80
C ARG A 116 23.28 -3.90 -15.39
N LYS A 117 24.41 -4.56 -15.09
CA LYS A 117 24.42 -5.95 -14.63
C LYS A 117 23.71 -6.09 -13.28
N ASP A 118 24.04 -5.23 -12.33
CA ASP A 118 23.41 -5.20 -11.00
C ASP A 118 21.90 -4.98 -11.13
N ARG A 119 21.46 -4.02 -11.97
CA ARG A 119 20.03 -3.76 -12.18
C ARG A 119 19.28 -4.99 -12.70
N ILE A 120 19.83 -5.71 -13.68
CA ILE A 120 19.18 -6.91 -14.24
C ILE A 120 19.08 -8.01 -13.18
N LEU A 121 20.16 -8.25 -12.44
CA LEU A 121 20.19 -9.27 -11.39
C LEU A 121 19.21 -8.94 -10.27
N ILE A 122 19.20 -7.69 -9.79
CA ILE A 122 18.29 -7.23 -8.74
C ILE A 122 16.85 -7.29 -9.24
N HIS A 123 16.57 -6.88 -10.48
CA HIS A 123 15.22 -6.92 -11.03
C HIS A 123 14.69 -8.36 -11.09
N LEU A 124 15.49 -9.30 -11.58
CA LEU A 124 15.15 -10.72 -11.58
C LEU A 124 14.94 -11.27 -10.17
N ALA A 125 15.84 -10.93 -9.23
CA ALA A 125 15.72 -11.35 -7.84
C ALA A 125 14.44 -10.80 -7.21
N MET A 126 14.10 -9.53 -7.44
CA MET A 126 12.87 -8.92 -6.94
C MET A 126 11.62 -9.56 -7.55
N SER A 127 11.64 -9.92 -8.84
CA SER A 127 10.54 -10.66 -9.47
C SER A 127 10.30 -12.01 -8.80
N VAL A 128 11.37 -12.76 -8.54
CA VAL A 128 11.30 -14.06 -7.86
C VAL A 128 10.81 -13.88 -6.42
N ILE A 129 11.35 -12.91 -5.67
CA ILE A 129 10.94 -12.63 -4.30
C ILE A 129 9.46 -12.25 -4.23
N ILE A 130 8.99 -11.35 -5.10
CA ILE A 130 7.58 -10.96 -5.15
C ILE A 130 6.70 -12.18 -5.49
N ALA A 131 7.09 -13.01 -6.46
CA ALA A 131 6.35 -14.22 -6.79
C ALA A 131 6.25 -15.18 -5.59
N LEU A 132 7.36 -15.39 -4.86
CA LEU A 132 7.38 -16.22 -3.65
C LEU A 132 6.49 -15.64 -2.55
N ILE A 133 6.51 -14.31 -2.35
CA ILE A 133 5.63 -13.64 -1.39
C ILE A 133 4.16 -13.82 -1.78
N ILE A 134 3.81 -13.69 -3.06
CA ILE A 134 2.43 -13.91 -3.53
C ILE A 134 1.99 -15.35 -3.29
N LEU A 135 2.85 -16.34 -3.58
CA LEU A 135 2.54 -17.75 -3.33
C LEU A 135 2.39 -18.06 -1.84
N ALA A 136 3.30 -17.54 -1.00
CA ALA A 136 3.21 -17.68 0.46
C ALA A 136 1.94 -17.01 1.00
N PHE A 137 1.61 -15.81 0.53
CA PHE A 137 0.39 -15.11 0.90
C PHE A 137 -0.86 -15.90 0.50
N LYS A 138 -0.89 -16.46 -0.72
CA LYS A 138 -1.98 -17.33 -1.17
C LYS A 138 -2.16 -18.57 -0.29
N ALA A 139 -1.05 -19.15 0.19
CA ALA A 139 -1.07 -20.36 1.01
C ALA A 139 -1.46 -20.10 2.47
N LEU A 140 -1.14 -18.93 3.02
CA LEU A 140 -1.32 -18.60 4.44
C LEU A 140 -2.55 -17.74 4.72
N ASN A 141 -3.02 -16.95 3.76
CA ASN A 141 -4.10 -16.00 3.98
C ASN A 141 -5.47 -16.65 3.74
N ASN A 142 -6.36 -16.54 4.74
CA ASN A 142 -7.75 -17.00 4.66
C ASN A 142 -8.75 -15.84 4.47
N GLU A 143 -8.33 -14.59 4.65
CA GLU A 143 -9.18 -13.41 4.44
C GLU A 143 -9.29 -13.07 2.94
N SER A 144 -10.12 -12.08 2.60
CA SER A 144 -10.05 -11.43 1.28
C SER A 144 -8.69 -10.78 1.10
N VAL A 145 -8.19 -10.79 -0.14
CA VAL A 145 -6.88 -10.21 -0.47
C VAL A 145 -6.87 -8.72 -0.16
N VAL A 146 -7.98 -8.04 -0.45
CA VAL A 146 -8.16 -6.61 -0.17
C VAL A 146 -8.07 -6.31 1.34
N SER A 147 -8.76 -7.08 2.18
CA SER A 147 -8.72 -6.90 3.65
C SER A 147 -7.30 -7.07 4.19
N ALA A 148 -6.65 -8.18 3.82
CA ALA A 148 -5.31 -8.49 4.29
C ALA A 148 -4.27 -7.47 3.81
N LEU A 149 -4.40 -6.94 2.58
CA LEU A 149 -3.56 -5.85 2.08
C LEU A 149 -3.72 -4.59 2.92
N PHE A 150 -4.95 -4.14 3.18
CA PHE A 150 -5.20 -2.94 3.99
C PHE A 150 -4.77 -3.12 5.45
N LYS A 151 -4.94 -4.31 6.01
CA LYS A 151 -4.45 -4.65 7.36
C LYS A 151 -2.93 -4.54 7.42
N ALA A 152 -2.21 -5.15 6.47
CA ALA A 152 -0.76 -5.04 6.40
C ALA A 152 -0.30 -3.58 6.20
N ALA A 153 -0.97 -2.83 5.33
CA ALA A 153 -0.70 -1.42 5.10
C ALA A 153 -0.94 -0.58 6.38
N GLY A 154 -2.00 -0.84 7.14
CA GLY A 154 -2.29 -0.13 8.39
C GLY A 154 -1.18 -0.25 9.43
N TYR A 155 -0.57 -1.43 9.55
CA TYR A 155 0.54 -1.64 10.49
C TYR A 155 1.89 -1.13 9.98
N THR A 156 2.15 -1.23 8.68
CA THR A 156 3.47 -0.89 8.09
C THR A 156 3.58 0.56 7.65
N TYR A 157 2.51 1.16 7.12
CA TYR A 157 2.51 2.54 6.67
C TYR A 157 2.20 3.53 7.79
N GLY A 158 1.65 3.07 8.92
CA GLY A 158 1.40 3.91 10.10
C GLY A 158 2.67 4.66 10.55
N PRO A 159 3.80 3.98 10.81
CA PRO A 159 5.03 4.64 11.20
C PRO A 159 5.56 5.62 10.18
N LEU A 160 5.45 5.29 8.88
CA LEU A 160 5.85 6.19 7.80
C LEU A 160 5.00 7.46 7.83
N LEU A 161 3.68 7.33 7.98
CA LEU A 161 2.76 8.46 8.11
C LEU A 161 3.14 9.35 9.30
N GLY A 162 3.43 8.76 10.46
CA GLY A 162 3.87 9.50 11.65
C GLY A 162 5.20 10.22 11.46
N LEU A 163 6.19 9.57 10.83
CA LEU A 163 7.49 10.15 10.49
C LEU A 163 7.36 11.35 9.54
N TYR A 164 6.61 11.19 8.45
CA TYR A 164 6.38 12.28 7.49
C TYR A 164 5.59 13.42 8.12
N ALA A 165 4.52 13.14 8.86
CA ALA A 165 3.75 14.16 9.55
C ALA A 165 4.62 14.93 10.55
N PHE A 166 5.47 14.23 11.33
CA PHE A 166 6.38 14.87 12.27
C PHE A 166 7.39 15.78 11.56
N GLY A 167 7.99 15.31 10.47
CA GLY A 167 8.96 16.07 9.68
C GLY A 167 8.35 17.31 8.99
N PHE A 168 7.10 17.22 8.54
CA PHE A 168 6.42 18.35 7.88
C PHE A 168 5.89 19.40 8.85
N TYR A 169 5.29 18.97 9.97
CA TYR A 169 4.59 19.88 10.88
C TYR A 169 5.43 20.35 12.07
N THR A 170 6.62 19.80 12.29
CA THR A 170 7.47 20.18 13.43
C THR A 170 8.87 20.60 13.00
N LYS A 171 9.46 21.55 13.73
CA LYS A 171 10.86 22.01 13.55
C LYS A 171 11.79 21.46 14.63
N ARG A 172 11.36 20.44 15.37
CA ARG A 172 12.10 19.86 16.50
C ARG A 172 13.20 18.96 15.97
N LEU A 173 14.32 18.91 16.69
CA LEU A 173 15.42 17.99 16.39
C LEU A 173 15.10 16.65 17.03
N ILE A 174 15.12 15.58 16.24
CA ILE A 174 14.88 14.22 16.71
C ILE A 174 16.22 13.57 17.01
N ASN A 175 16.28 12.77 18.06
CA ASN A 175 17.40 11.85 18.24
C ASN A 175 17.18 10.62 17.34
N GLU A 176 17.93 10.55 16.23
CA GLU A 176 17.82 9.52 15.20
C GLU A 176 17.91 8.09 15.74
N LYS A 177 18.64 7.88 16.85
CA LYS A 177 18.79 6.55 17.47
C LYS A 177 17.47 5.94 17.97
N TRP A 178 16.51 6.78 18.35
CA TRP A 178 15.21 6.31 18.85
C TRP A 178 14.19 6.08 17.75
N VAL A 179 14.44 6.58 16.54
CA VAL A 179 13.48 6.50 15.42
C VAL A 179 13.12 5.06 15.06
N PRO A 180 14.07 4.11 14.88
CA PRO A 180 13.74 2.72 14.56
C PRO A 180 12.96 2.05 15.70
N ALA A 181 13.33 2.32 16.95
CA ALA A 181 12.64 1.76 18.11
C ALA A 181 11.17 2.21 18.17
N ILE A 182 10.90 3.50 17.97
CA ILE A 182 9.53 4.04 17.93
C ILE A 182 8.75 3.45 16.76
N ALA A 183 9.37 3.36 15.58
CA ALA A 183 8.73 2.83 14.37
C ALA A 183 8.34 1.35 14.48
N VAL A 184 9.01 0.57 15.35
CA VAL A 184 8.66 -0.82 15.64
C VAL A 184 7.68 -0.92 16.83
N LEU A 185 7.88 -0.10 17.86
CA LEU A 185 7.03 -0.11 19.04
C LEU A 185 5.59 0.34 18.75
N ALA A 186 5.39 1.36 17.91
CA ALA A 186 4.05 1.85 17.60
C ALA A 186 3.13 0.79 16.95
N PRO A 187 3.57 0.03 15.92
CA PRO A 187 2.81 -1.10 15.39
C PRO A 187 2.57 -2.21 16.42
N LEU A 188 3.56 -2.53 17.26
CA LEU A 188 3.41 -3.56 18.31
C LEU A 188 2.35 -3.15 19.35
N ILE A 189 2.37 -1.90 19.78
CA ILE A 189 1.36 -1.33 20.68
C ILE A 189 -0.01 -1.39 20.00
N MET A 190 -0.12 -1.02 18.71
CA MET A 190 -1.40 -1.12 17.99
C MET A 190 -1.86 -2.56 17.78
N LEU A 191 -0.96 -3.54 17.68
CA LEU A 191 -1.35 -4.95 17.60
C LEU A 191 -2.02 -5.39 18.90
N VAL A 192 -1.44 -5.00 20.05
CA VAL A 192 -2.02 -5.28 21.37
C VAL A 192 -3.35 -4.54 21.56
N LEU A 193 -3.40 -3.25 21.25
CA LEU A 193 -4.62 -2.45 21.38
C LEU A 193 -5.74 -2.95 20.47
N ASN A 194 -5.44 -3.32 19.23
CA ASN A 194 -6.45 -3.89 18.34
C ASN A 194 -6.99 -5.21 18.89
N LYS A 195 -6.10 -6.10 19.37
CA LYS A 195 -6.50 -7.40 19.96
C LYS A 195 -7.46 -7.26 21.13
N TYR A 196 -7.29 -6.25 21.98
CA TYR A 196 -8.14 -6.01 23.15
C TYR A 196 -9.15 -4.87 22.96
N SER A 197 -9.32 -4.39 21.72
CA SER A 197 -10.13 -3.18 21.45
C SER A 197 -11.57 -3.33 21.91
N GLU A 198 -12.19 -4.47 21.65
CA GLU A 198 -13.58 -4.75 22.06
C GLU A 198 -13.78 -4.71 23.58
N PHE A 199 -12.78 -5.14 24.34
CA PHE A 199 -12.83 -5.09 25.81
C PHE A 199 -12.49 -3.70 26.36
N LEU A 200 -11.50 -3.03 25.77
CA LEU A 200 -10.99 -1.75 26.24
C LEU A 200 -11.88 -0.56 25.86
N PHE A 201 -12.65 -0.68 24.77
CA PHE A 201 -13.41 0.41 24.15
C PHE A 201 -14.90 0.05 23.97
N ASP A 202 -15.46 -0.71 24.92
CA ASP A 202 -16.91 -0.98 25.00
C ASP A 202 -17.52 -1.54 23.69
N GLY A 203 -16.89 -2.58 23.14
CA GLY A 203 -17.33 -3.26 21.92
C GLY A 203 -16.80 -2.66 20.61
N TYR A 204 -16.02 -1.58 20.65
CA TYR A 204 -15.42 -1.01 19.45
C TYR A 204 -14.32 -1.91 18.86
N LYS A 205 -14.43 -2.19 17.54
CA LYS A 205 -13.47 -2.99 16.77
C LYS A 205 -12.64 -2.07 15.89
N MET A 206 -11.33 -2.07 16.08
CA MET A 206 -10.43 -1.31 15.23
C MET A 206 -10.28 -1.97 13.85
N GLY A 207 -10.73 -1.26 12.80
CA GLY A 207 -10.57 -1.62 11.40
C GLY A 207 -9.33 -1.01 10.76
N PHE A 208 -9.49 -0.44 9.55
CA PHE A 208 -8.38 0.13 8.77
C PHE A 208 -7.84 1.45 9.32
N GLU A 209 -8.57 2.09 10.24
CA GLU A 209 -8.16 3.28 10.98
C GLU A 209 -6.93 3.05 11.89
N VAL A 210 -6.54 1.78 12.12
CA VAL A 210 -5.25 1.44 12.73
C VAL A 210 -4.09 2.18 12.07
N LEU A 211 -4.16 2.44 10.76
CA LEU A 211 -3.18 3.26 10.05
C LEU A 211 -2.97 4.63 10.71
N ILE A 212 -4.07 5.32 11.01
CA ILE A 212 -4.07 6.68 11.56
C ILE A 212 -3.60 6.63 13.01
N TYR A 213 -4.12 5.68 13.81
CA TYR A 213 -3.71 5.53 15.20
C TYR A 213 -2.22 5.19 15.34
N ASN A 214 -1.72 4.28 14.51
CA ASN A 214 -0.31 3.91 14.47
C ASN A 214 0.58 5.09 14.05
N GLY A 215 0.15 5.87 13.06
CA GLY A 215 0.84 7.10 12.66
C GLY A 215 0.83 8.16 13.77
N PHE A 216 -0.27 8.30 14.49
CA PHE A 216 -0.37 9.20 15.63
C PHE A 216 0.54 8.77 16.79
N LEU A 217 0.56 7.48 17.15
CA LEU A 217 1.46 6.95 18.16
C LEU A 217 2.92 7.16 17.79
N THR A 218 3.27 6.93 16.52
CA THR A 218 4.63 7.19 16.02
C THR A 218 4.98 8.67 16.16
N PHE A 219 4.08 9.58 15.76
CA PHE A 219 4.27 11.01 15.91
C PHE A 219 4.50 11.41 17.38
N LEU A 220 3.69 10.90 18.31
CA LEU A 220 3.84 11.17 19.75
C LEU A 220 5.15 10.62 20.32
N GLY A 221 5.53 9.40 19.92
CA GLY A 221 6.82 8.82 20.29
C GLY A 221 7.97 9.71 19.84
N LEU A 222 7.97 10.15 18.58
CA LEU A 222 8.99 11.08 18.06
C LEU A 222 8.99 12.41 18.83
N TRP A 223 7.80 12.93 19.16
CA TRP A 223 7.67 14.15 19.95
C TRP A 223 8.32 14.04 21.32
N SER A 224 8.11 12.92 22.03
CA SER A 224 8.69 12.67 23.37
C SER A 224 10.22 12.64 23.38
N VAL A 225 10.85 12.14 22.30
CA VAL A 225 12.33 12.05 22.18
C VAL A 225 12.96 13.24 21.46
N SER A 226 12.15 14.21 21.05
CA SER A 226 12.62 15.37 20.29
C SER A 226 12.92 16.57 21.19
N ARG A 227 13.87 17.42 20.76
CA ARG A 227 14.26 18.64 21.46
C ARG A 227 13.90 19.88 20.63
N ARG A 228 13.62 21.00 21.29
CA ARG A 228 13.46 22.27 20.58
C ARG A 228 14.79 22.63 19.93
N LYS A 229 14.76 23.05 18.66
CA LYS A 229 15.94 23.57 17.98
C LYS A 229 16.40 24.82 18.75
N PRO A 230 17.66 24.91 19.19
CA PRO A 230 18.15 26.13 19.85
C PRO A 230 17.93 27.31 18.89
N GLN A 231 17.29 28.37 19.36
CA GLN A 231 17.31 29.64 18.63
C GLN A 231 18.75 30.12 18.65
N VAL A 232 19.39 30.13 17.48
CA VAL A 232 20.63 30.89 17.32
C VAL A 232 20.21 32.35 17.48
N LEU A 233 20.54 32.95 18.63
CA LEU A 233 20.49 34.40 18.79
C LEU A 233 21.48 34.96 17.77
N ALA A 234 20.94 35.58 16.72
CA ALA A 234 21.72 36.29 15.71
C ALA A 234 22.20 37.63 16.28
#